data_AF-A0A943H560-F1
#
_entry.id   AF-A0A943H560-F1
#
_cell.length_a   1.000
_cell.length_b   1.000
_cell.length_c   1.000
_cell.angle_alpha   90.00
_cell.angle_beta   90.00
_cell.angle_gamma   90.00
#
_symmetry.space_group_name_H-M   'P 1'
#
loop_
_entity.id
_entity.type
_entity.pdbx_description
1 polymer ?
#
loop_
_entity_poly.entity_id
_entity_poly.type
_entity_poly.pdbx_seq_one_letter_code
_entity_poly.pdbx_strand_id
1 'polypeptide(L)' 'MAKQKRKLQNTKKTFTVKVPAANRNYKDTVFRMLFSNRKNLLSLYNAVNQRDYKNPDDLE' A
#
# COMPACT_ATOMS: atom_id res chain seq x y z
N MET A 1 -5.93 44.00 45.46
CA MET A 1 -6.26 43.86 44.02
C MET A 1 -5.37 42.77 43.42
N ALA A 2 -5.91 41.58 43.13
CA ALA A 2 -5.13 40.43 42.66
C ALA A 2 -5.19 40.30 41.13
N LYS A 3 -4.03 40.31 40.47
CA LYS A 3 -3.91 40.17 39.01
C LYS A 3 -4.01 38.69 38.63
N GLN A 4 -5.12 38.32 37.98
CA GLN A 4 -5.34 36.98 37.45
C GLN A 4 -4.44 36.72 36.24
N LYS A 5 -3.48 35.80 36.38
CA LYS A 5 -2.62 35.35 35.27
C LYS A 5 -3.42 34.45 34.32
N ARG A 6 -3.62 34.89 33.08
CA ARG A 6 -4.24 34.08 32.02
C ARG A 6 -3.22 33.06 31.51
N LYS A 7 -3.46 31.77 31.78
CA LYS A 7 -2.67 30.66 31.24
C LYS A 7 -3.10 30.46 29.78
N LEU A 8 -2.27 30.91 28.83
CA LEU A 8 -2.52 30.69 27.41
C LEU A 8 -2.35 29.20 27.14
N GLN A 9 -3.45 28.53 26.81
CA GLN A 9 -3.48 27.11 26.52
C GLN A 9 -3.07 26.92 25.06
N ASN A 10 -1.79 26.65 24.80
CA ASN A 10 -1.32 26.28 23.46
C ASN A 10 -1.85 24.88 23.11
N THR A 11 -3.06 24.81 22.56
CA THR A 11 -3.61 23.58 21.98
C THR A 11 -2.97 23.35 20.61
N LYS A 12 -1.77 22.78 20.60
CA LYS A 12 -1.15 22.28 19.37
C LYS A 12 -2.00 21.12 18.85
N LYS A 13 -2.96 21.40 17.97
CA LYS A 13 -3.66 20.38 17.19
C LYS A 13 -2.68 19.76 16.21
N THR A 14 -2.12 18.61 16.58
CA THR A 14 -1.35 17.78 15.66
C THR A 14 -2.32 17.15 14.66
N PHE A 15 -2.25 17.56 13.39
CA PHE A 15 -2.90 16.83 12.31
C PHE A 15 -2.14 15.52 12.11
N THR A 16 -2.57 14.47 12.79
CA THR A 16 -2.12 13.11 12.48
C THR A 16 -2.77 12.71 11.16
N VAL A 17 -2.00 12.77 10.07
CA VAL A 17 -2.41 12.15 8.81
C VAL A 17 -2.54 10.66 9.09
N LYS A 18 -3.78 10.18 9.23
CA LYS A 18 -4.06 8.76 9.37
C LYS A 18 -3.69 8.11 8.04
N VAL A 19 -2.52 7.50 7.97
CA VAL A 19 -2.15 6.65 6.83
C VAL A 19 -3.19 5.52 6.78
N PRO A 20 -3.94 5.37 5.68
CA PRO A 20 -4.90 4.29 5.56
C PRO A 20 -4.16 2.95 5.73
N ALA A 21 -4.58 2.14 6.69
CA ALA A 21 -4.03 0.80 6.85
C ALA A 21 -4.30 0.03 5.55
N ALA A 22 -3.24 -0.48 4.92
CA ALA A 22 -3.40 -1.27 3.70
C ALA A 22 -4.18 -2.55 4.03
N ASN A 23 -5.28 -2.81 3.30
CA ASN A 23 -5.98 -4.09 3.40
C ASN A 23 -5.16 -5.16 2.69
N ARG A 24 -4.23 -5.77 3.43
CA ARG A 24 -3.31 -6.79 2.90
C ARG A 24 -4.06 -8.01 2.36
N ASN A 25 -5.09 -8.46 3.08
CA ASN A 25 -5.88 -9.63 2.67
C ASN A 25 -6.63 -9.38 1.36
N TYR A 26 -7.21 -8.19 1.18
CA TYR A 26 -7.91 -7.83 -0.05
C TYR A 26 -6.97 -7.77 -1.25
N LYS A 27 -5.82 -7.08 -1.11
CA LYS A 27 -4.79 -7.04 -2.16
C LYS A 27 -4.28 -8.43 -2.50
N ASP A 28 -4.08 -9.22 -1.45
CA ASP A 28 -3.90 -10.66 -1.38
C ASP A 28 -4.72 -11.47 -2.39
N THR A 29 -6.01 -11.49 -2.09
CA THR A 29 -7.04 -12.21 -2.82
C THR A 29 -7.15 -11.72 -4.26
N VAL A 30 -7.20 -10.41 -4.50
CA VAL A 30 -7.34 -9.85 -5.84
C VAL A 30 -6.11 -10.19 -6.70
N PHE A 31 -4.91 -10.14 -6.13
CA PHE A 31 -3.68 -10.52 -6.83
C PHE A 31 -3.73 -12.00 -7.25
N ARG A 32 -4.08 -12.89 -6.33
CA ARG A 32 -4.24 -14.32 -6.64
C ARG A 32 -5.33 -14.57 -7.69
N MET A 33 -6.42 -13.82 -7.68
CA MET A 33 -7.48 -13.94 -8.70
C MET A 33 -6.99 -13.51 -10.08
N LEU A 34 -6.35 -12.35 -10.19
CA LEU A 34 -5.90 -11.77 -11.47
C LEU A 34 -4.75 -12.55 -12.12
N PHE A 35 -3.82 -13.04 -11.29
CA PHE A 35 -2.58 -13.70 -11.74
C PHE A 35 -2.55 -15.20 -11.48
N SER A 36 -3.71 -15.82 -11.31
CA SER A 36 -3.84 -17.29 -11.17
C SER A 36 -3.37 -18.05 -12.41
N ASN A 37 -3.60 -17.50 -13.60
CA ASN A 37 -3.19 -18.09 -14.87
C ASN A 37 -1.70 -17.85 -15.13
N ARG A 38 -0.95 -18.91 -15.47
CA ARG A 38 0.50 -18.84 -15.80
C ARG A 38 0.83 -17.77 -16.86
N LYS A 39 -0.03 -17.57 -17.86
CA LYS A 39 0.13 -16.51 -18.88
C LYS A 39 0.07 -15.09 -18.30
N ASN A 40 -0.84 -14.83 -17.37
CA ASN A 40 -0.97 -13.52 -16.73
C ASN A 40 0.19 -13.29 -15.76
N LEU A 41 0.60 -14.33 -15.04
CA LEU A 41 1.76 -14.30 -14.16
C LEU A 41 3.05 -14.01 -14.94
N LEU A 42 3.21 -14.61 -16.12
CA LEU A 42 4.32 -14.34 -17.04
C LEU A 42 4.35 -12.88 -17.51
N SER A 43 3.19 -12.33 -17.89
CA SER A 43 3.08 -10.93 -18.25
C SER A 43 3.53 -10.00 -17.12
N LEU A 44 3.10 -10.29 -15.88
CA LEU A 44 3.54 -9.54 -14.70
C LEU A 44 5.05 -9.66 -14.47
N TYR A 45 5.59 -10.87 -14.54
CA TYR A 45 7.01 -11.13 -14.32
C TYR A 45 7.87 -10.39 -15.35
N ASN A 46 7.48 -10.44 -16.62
CA ASN A 46 8.12 -9.70 -17.71
C ASN A 46 8.10 -8.19 -17.45
N ALA A 47 6.95 -7.64 -17.06
CA ALA A 47 6.78 -6.22 -16.79
C ALA A 47 7.62 -5.72 -15.60
N VAL A 48 7.72 -6.51 -14.53
CA VAL A 48 8.48 -6.15 -13.31
C VAL A 48 9.99 -6.27 -13.53
N ASN A 49 10.43 -7.32 -14.25
CA ASN A 49 11.86 -7.64 -14.40
C ASN A 49 12.48 -7.10 -15.70
N GLN A 50 11.70 -6.40 -16.53
CA GLN A 50 12.12 -5.93 -17.86
C GLN A 50 12.66 -7.08 -18.72
N ARG A 51 11.91 -8.18 -18.77
CA ARG A 51 12.22 -9.39 -19.54
C ARG A 51 11.11 -9.68 -20.56
N ASP A 52 11.39 -10.56 -21.51
CA ASP A 52 10.44 -10.99 -22.56
C ASP A 52 10.46 -12.52 -22.70
N TYR A 53 10.03 -13.21 -21.65
CA TYR A 53 9.79 -14.64 -21.71
C TYR A 53 8.50 -14.91 -22.47
N LYS A 54 8.51 -15.90 -23.36
CA LYS A 54 7.37 -16.25 -24.22
C LYS A 54 6.65 -17.52 -23.80
N ASN A 55 7.34 -18.41 -23.09
CA ASN A 55 6.76 -19.65 -22.63
C ASN A 55 6.32 -19.50 -21.17
N PRO A 56 5.02 -19.68 -20.88
CA PRO A 56 4.50 -19.62 -19.52
C PRO A 56 4.92 -20.83 -18.66
N ASP A 57 5.39 -21.91 -19.29
CA ASP A 57 5.90 -23.11 -18.64
C ASP A 57 7.36 -22.96 -18.15
N ASP A 58 8.10 -21.95 -18.63
CA ASP A 58 9.47 -21.66 -18.18
C ASP A 58 9.52 -20.99 -16.80
N LEU A 59 8.36 -20.52 -16.30
CA LEU A 59 8.19 -20.11 -14.91
C LEU A 59 7.96 -21.39 -14.10
N GLU A 60 9.03 -22.01 -13.60
CA GLU A 60 8.93 -23.07 -12.58
C GLU A 60 8.40 -22.48 -11.25
#